data_AF-A0A1A9N7L0-F1
#
_entry.id   AF-A0A1A9N7L0-F1
#
_cell.length_a   1.000
_cell.length_b   1.000
_cell.length_c   1.000
_cell.angle_alpha   90.00
_cell.angle_beta   90.00
_cell.angle_gamma   90.00
#
_symmetry.space_group_name_H-M   'P 1'
#
loop_
_entity.id
_entity.type
_entity.pdbx_description
1 polymer ?
#
loop_
_entity_poly.entity_id
_entity_poly.type
_entity_poly.pdbx_seq_one_letter_code
_entity_poly.pdbx_strand_id
1 'polypeptide(L)'
;MDANGVSHAHISLTGSPTFDFTEGRSTFVAYKLPEVEANTVEVDTYVSSDLLPLATVFRPRVLFLDAGLKEVGDGKLDPMEKGSKFLGDAYYFATTPIPPSAKYIVVYAASSANTDRLVARSANGSLYGLPNAYEGDISIILK
;
A
#
# COMPACT_ATOMS: atom_id res chain seq x y z
N MET A 1 0.11 -14.22 2.46
CA MET A 1 1.55 -14.06 2.67
C MET A 1 2.20 -15.42 2.64
N ASP A 2 3.22 -15.57 1.80
CA ASP A 2 3.97 -16.82 1.64
C ASP A 2 5.02 -17.01 2.75
N ALA A 3 5.78 -18.10 2.66
CA ALA A 3 6.83 -18.42 3.62
C ALA A 3 8.01 -17.43 3.60
N ASN A 4 8.13 -16.60 2.55
CA ASN A 4 9.17 -15.58 2.43
C ASN A 4 8.70 -14.21 2.92
N GLY A 5 7.49 -14.11 3.48
CA GLY A 5 6.94 -12.83 3.93
C GLY A 5 6.47 -11.93 2.78
N VAL A 6 6.20 -12.50 1.60
CA VAL A 6 5.72 -11.75 0.43
C VAL A 6 4.24 -12.06 0.19
N SER A 7 3.48 -11.03 -0.18
CA SER A 7 2.10 -11.17 -0.62
C SER A 7 1.81 -10.20 -1.75
N HIS A 8 1.15 -10.67 -2.80
CA HIS A 8 0.64 -9.84 -3.88
C HIS A 8 -0.88 -9.83 -3.82
N ALA A 9 -1.50 -8.69 -4.06
CA ALA A 9 -2.95 -8.56 -4.11
C ALA A 9 -3.38 -7.53 -5.15
N HIS A 10 -4.46 -7.86 -5.85
CA HIS A 10 -5.27 -6.91 -6.57
C HIS A 10 -6.45 -6.50 -5.69
N ILE A 11 -6.55 -5.22 -5.34
CA ILE A 11 -7.68 -4.66 -4.61
C ILE A 11 -8.66 -4.09 -5.64
N SER A 12 -9.92 -4.51 -5.61
CA SER A 12 -10.97 -3.99 -6.50
C SER A 12 -12.21 -3.55 -5.74
N LEU A 13 -12.89 -2.52 -6.25
CA LEU A 13 -14.10 -1.97 -5.63
C LEU A 13 -15.29 -2.95 -5.63
N THR A 14 -15.29 -3.93 -6.53
CA THR A 14 -16.41 -4.88 -6.71
C THR A 14 -16.13 -6.26 -6.13
N GLY A 15 -14.87 -6.60 -5.89
CA GLY A 15 -14.43 -7.93 -5.47
C GLY A 15 -13.71 -7.98 -4.12
N SER A 16 -13.26 -6.84 -3.58
CA SER A 16 -12.59 -6.78 -2.28
C SER A 16 -13.56 -6.38 -1.16
N PRO A 17 -13.34 -6.87 0.07
CA PRO A 17 -14.12 -6.45 1.22
C PRO A 17 -13.89 -4.96 1.51
N THR A 18 -14.89 -4.33 2.13
CA THR A 18 -14.82 -2.93 2.58
C THR A 18 -14.98 -2.85 4.10
N PHE A 19 -14.40 -1.82 4.69
CA PHE A 19 -14.47 -1.55 6.13
C PHE A 19 -14.52 -0.04 6.40
N ASP A 20 -15.17 0.35 7.48
CA ASP A 20 -15.27 1.74 7.95
C ASP A 20 -14.05 2.06 8.83
N PHE A 21 -12.96 2.55 8.21
CA PHE A 21 -11.77 3.03 8.92
C PHE A 21 -12.02 4.44 9.49
N THR A 22 -11.11 4.92 10.34
CA THR A 22 -11.16 6.28 10.89
C THR A 22 -11.14 7.37 9.81
N GLU A 23 -10.51 7.12 8.67
CA GLU A 23 -10.49 8.01 7.50
C GLU A 23 -11.71 7.82 6.56
N GLY A 24 -12.55 6.81 6.82
CA GLY A 24 -13.78 6.51 6.11
C GLY A 24 -13.85 5.13 5.44
N ARG A 25 -14.92 4.97 4.64
CA ARG A 25 -15.19 3.93 3.65
C ARG A 25 -13.99 3.44 2.84
N SER A 26 -13.35 2.27 3.11
CA SER A 26 -12.28 1.81 2.21
C SER A 26 -12.26 0.30 1.95
N THR A 27 -11.73 -0.08 0.78
CA THR A 27 -11.37 -1.45 0.42
C THR A 27 -10.06 -1.85 1.11
N PHE A 28 -9.94 -3.12 1.48
CA PHE A 28 -8.76 -3.60 2.18
C PHE A 28 -8.39 -5.04 1.85
N VAL A 29 -7.15 -5.38 2.17
CA VAL A 29 -6.68 -6.75 2.36
C VAL A 29 -6.09 -6.90 3.74
N ALA A 30 -6.21 -8.09 4.32
CA ALA A 30 -5.68 -8.39 5.63
C ALA A 30 -4.92 -9.71 5.59
N TYR A 31 -3.77 -9.74 6.26
CA TYR A 31 -2.92 -10.92 6.34
C TYR A 31 -2.50 -11.17 7.77
N LYS A 32 -2.44 -12.46 8.15
CA LYS A 32 -1.69 -12.87 9.33
C LYS A 32 -0.19 -12.71 9.03
N LEU A 33 0.53 -12.06 9.94
CA LEU A 33 1.98 -11.96 9.87
C LEU A 33 2.59 -13.33 10.19
N PRO A 34 3.48 -13.88 9.35
CA PRO A 34 4.21 -15.09 9.65
C PRO A 34 5.19 -14.86 10.81
N GLU A 35 5.56 -15.94 11.49
CA GLU A 35 6.56 -15.92 12.57
C GLU A 35 7.97 -15.88 11.98
N VAL A 36 8.28 -14.80 11.26
CA VAL A 36 9.60 -14.51 10.70
C VAL A 36 10.24 -13.35 11.48
N GLU A 37 11.57 -13.36 11.59
CA GLU A 37 12.31 -12.20 12.11
C GLU A 37 12.33 -11.09 11.06
N ALA A 38 11.23 -10.35 10.95
CA ALA A 38 11.11 -9.14 10.18
C ALA A 38 10.73 -7.98 11.09
N ASN A 39 11.38 -6.84 10.89
CA ASN A 39 11.17 -5.64 11.70
C ASN A 39 10.48 -4.52 10.92
N THR A 40 10.41 -4.65 9.60
CA THR A 40 9.82 -3.64 8.71
C THR A 40 8.91 -4.33 7.69
N VAL A 41 7.85 -3.63 7.28
CA VAL A 41 7.08 -4.01 6.09
C VAL A 41 7.25 -2.93 5.03
N GLU A 42 7.45 -3.35 3.79
CA GLU A 42 7.37 -2.52 2.60
C GLU A 42 6.06 -2.82 1.87
N VAL A 43 5.35 -1.76 1.48
CA VAL A 43 4.14 -1.85 0.67
C VAL A 43 4.41 -1.16 -0.67
N ASP A 44 4.52 -1.97 -1.72
CA ASP A 44 4.59 -1.52 -3.10
C ASP A 44 3.19 -1.27 -3.65
N THR A 45 3.05 -0.25 -4.47
CA THR A 45 1.89 0.00 -5.33
C THR A 45 2.34 0.35 -6.74
N TYR A 46 1.48 0.03 -7.70
CA TYR A 46 1.78 0.17 -9.12
C TYR A 46 0.85 1.20 -9.76
N VAL A 47 1.38 1.89 -10.76
CA VAL A 47 0.59 2.84 -11.54
C VAL A 47 -0.35 2.07 -12.47
N SER A 48 -1.61 2.48 -12.55
CA SER A 48 -2.65 1.74 -13.31
C SER A 48 -2.46 1.76 -14.83
N SER A 49 -1.60 2.65 -15.35
CA SER A 49 -1.35 2.81 -16.78
C SER A 49 -0.02 3.55 -17.03
N ASP A 50 0.68 3.18 -18.11
CA ASP A 50 1.85 3.92 -18.60
C ASP A 50 1.48 5.28 -19.23
N LEU A 51 0.21 5.48 -19.59
CA LEU A 51 -0.28 6.75 -20.10
C LEU A 51 -0.56 7.69 -18.93
N LEU A 52 0.45 8.46 -18.50
CA LEU A 52 0.39 9.33 -17.31
C LEU A 52 -0.87 10.22 -17.19
N PRO A 53 -1.46 10.78 -18.26
CA PRO A 53 -2.73 11.51 -18.15
C PRO A 53 -3.93 10.69 -17.67
N LEU A 54 -3.91 9.36 -17.86
CA LEU A 54 -4.96 8.41 -17.43
C LEU A 54 -4.51 7.57 -16.22
N ALA A 55 -3.26 7.73 -15.80
CA ALA A 55 -2.67 6.94 -14.75
C ALA A 55 -3.22 7.32 -13.38
N THR A 56 -3.60 6.31 -12.60
CA THR A 56 -3.96 6.45 -11.19
C THR A 56 -3.04 5.59 -10.33
N VAL A 57 -3.07 5.81 -9.02
CA VAL A 57 -2.25 5.04 -8.08
C VAL A 57 -3.03 4.73 -6.82
N PHE A 58 -2.94 3.48 -6.35
CA PHE A 58 -3.47 3.10 -5.06
C PHE A 58 -2.56 3.67 -3.97
N ARG A 59 -3.13 4.42 -3.01
CA ARG A 59 -2.35 5.00 -1.89
C ARG A 59 -2.52 4.12 -0.66
N PRO A 60 -1.56 3.24 -0.33
CA PRO A 60 -1.71 2.36 0.81
C PRO A 60 -1.65 3.12 2.13
N ARG A 61 -2.41 2.63 3.10
CA ARG A 61 -2.28 2.83 4.54
C ARG A 61 -2.12 1.47 5.19
N VAL A 62 -1.51 1.44 6.37
CA VAL A 62 -1.32 0.23 7.14
C VAL A 62 -1.99 0.36 8.51
N LEU A 63 -2.56 -0.74 8.98
CA LEU A 63 -3.03 -0.92 10.34
C LEU A 63 -2.50 -2.26 10.85
N PHE A 64 -1.86 -2.26 12.01
CA PHE A 64 -1.38 -3.47 12.65
C PHE A 64 -2.30 -3.87 13.80
N LEU A 65 -2.58 -5.16 13.91
CA LEU A 65 -3.44 -5.72 14.96
C LEU A 65 -2.69 -6.80 15.76
N ASP A 66 -2.97 -6.87 17.06
CA ASP A 66 -2.51 -7.95 17.93
C ASP A 66 -3.35 -9.24 17.80
N ALA A 67 -3.06 -10.25 18.63
CA ALA A 67 -3.81 -11.52 18.64
C ALA A 67 -5.29 -11.37 19.04
N GLY A 68 -5.63 -10.29 19.76
CA GLY A 68 -7.00 -9.93 20.14
C GLY A 68 -7.69 -9.01 19.13
N LEU A 69 -7.11 -8.81 17.95
CA LEU A 69 -7.59 -7.90 16.90
C LEU A 69 -7.66 -6.43 17.34
N LYS A 70 -6.83 -6.03 18.30
CA LYS A 70 -6.69 -4.64 18.73
C LYS A 70 -5.56 -3.96 17.98
N GLU A 71 -5.76 -2.70 17.63
CA GLU A 71 -4.76 -1.86 17.01
C GLU A 71 -3.51 -1.72 17.89
N VAL A 72 -2.33 -1.84 17.28
CA VAL A 72 -1.03 -1.69 17.92
C VAL A 72 -0.09 -0.85 17.05
N GLY A 73 0.64 0.09 17.66
CA GLY A 73 1.52 1.00 16.94
C GLY A 73 0.77 2.15 16.24
N ASP A 74 1.47 2.91 15.40
CA ASP A 74 0.90 4.06 14.66
C ASP A 74 0.54 3.72 13.20
N GLY A 75 0.95 2.56 12.68
CA GLY A 75 0.64 2.05 11.33
C GLY A 75 1.05 3.02 10.21
N LYS A 76 1.89 4.01 10.52
CA LYS A 76 2.15 5.12 9.62
C LYS A 76 3.25 4.74 8.65
N LEU A 77 2.86 4.61 7.38
CA LEU A 77 3.82 4.50 6.30
C LEU A 77 4.65 5.78 6.16
N ASP A 78 5.94 5.59 5.92
CA ASP A 78 6.86 6.63 5.48
C ASP A 78 6.36 7.30 4.19
N PRO A 79 6.82 8.53 3.88
CA PRO A 79 6.51 9.15 2.60
C PRO A 79 6.86 8.21 1.44
N MET A 80 5.91 7.96 0.55
CA MET A 80 6.13 7.03 -0.55
C MET A 80 7.27 7.49 -1.45
N GLU A 81 8.20 6.58 -1.72
CA GLU A 81 9.31 6.77 -2.61
C GLU A 81 9.04 6.12 -3.96
N LYS A 82 9.70 6.65 -5.01
CA LYS A 82 9.63 6.05 -6.34
C LYS A 82 10.69 4.96 -6.44
N GLY A 83 10.27 3.72 -6.66
CA GLY A 83 11.15 2.63 -6.99
C GLY A 83 11.49 2.60 -8.49
N SER A 84 12.57 1.90 -8.84
CA SER A 84 12.90 1.56 -10.22
C SER A 84 13.20 0.07 -10.32
N LYS A 85 12.34 -0.70 -10.99
CA LYS A 85 12.70 -2.05 -11.45
C LYS A 85 13.45 -1.91 -12.78
N PHE A 86 14.41 -2.82 -13.04
CA PHE A 86 15.17 -2.88 -14.29
C PHE A 86 14.30 -3.06 -15.56
N LEU A 87 13.00 -3.31 -15.38
CA LEU A 87 12.00 -3.46 -16.43
C LEU A 87 10.79 -2.55 -16.11
N GLY A 88 10.74 -1.38 -16.75
CA GLY A 88 9.53 -0.68 -17.20
C GLY A 88 8.58 -0.07 -16.17
N ASP A 89 8.21 -0.80 -15.13
CA ASP A 89 7.06 -0.44 -14.33
C ASP A 89 7.48 0.49 -13.19
N ALA A 90 7.04 1.75 -13.30
CA ALA A 90 7.16 2.69 -12.19
C ALA A 90 6.24 2.21 -11.06
N TYR A 91 6.86 1.76 -9.97
CA TYR A 91 6.17 1.45 -8.73
C TYR A 91 6.58 2.48 -7.68
N TYR A 92 5.69 2.68 -6.72
CA TYR A 92 5.97 3.46 -5.53
C TYR A 92 5.92 2.54 -4.34
N PHE A 93 6.76 2.78 -3.35
CA PHE A 93 6.81 1.97 -2.16
C PHE A 93 6.87 2.86 -0.92
N ALA A 94 6.39 2.34 0.20
CA ALA A 94 6.63 2.94 1.50
C ALA A 94 6.87 1.85 2.53
N THR A 95 7.64 2.20 3.56
CA THR A 95 7.99 1.33 4.67
C THR A 95 7.30 1.76 5.95
N THR A 96 7.15 0.81 6.87
CA THR A 96 6.82 1.10 8.28
C THR A 96 7.41 0.01 9.17
N PRO A 97 7.91 0.34 10.37
CA PRO A 97 8.29 -0.68 11.34
C PRO A 97 7.08 -1.54 11.72
N ILE A 98 7.34 -2.82 12.00
CA ILE A 98 6.34 -3.78 12.50
C ILE A 98 6.35 -3.69 14.03
N PRO A 99 5.22 -3.35 14.68
CA PRO A 99 5.14 -3.35 16.14
C PRO A 99 5.41 -4.76 16.69
N PRO A 100 6.18 -4.92 17.79
CA PRO A 100 6.57 -6.24 18.31
C PRO A 100 5.39 -7.18 18.65
N SER A 101 4.23 -6.62 19.01
CA SER A 101 3.02 -7.36 19.34
C SER A 101 2.10 -7.62 18.15
N ALA A 102 2.44 -7.14 16.95
CA ALA A 102 1.61 -7.29 15.76
C ALA A 102 1.52 -8.76 15.32
N LYS A 103 0.30 -9.21 15.03
CA LYS A 103 -0.03 -10.54 14.50
C LYS A 103 -0.75 -10.48 13.17
N TYR A 104 -1.35 -9.35 12.84
CA TYR A 104 -2.00 -9.11 11.57
C TYR A 104 -1.61 -7.74 11.02
N ILE A 105 -1.62 -7.66 9.70
CA ILE A 105 -1.48 -6.42 8.95
C ILE A 105 -2.71 -6.25 8.07
N VAL A 106 -3.27 -5.04 8.08
CA VAL A 106 -4.35 -4.62 7.19
C VAL A 106 -3.80 -3.51 6.31
N VAL A 107 -3.96 -3.66 4.99
CA VAL A 107 -3.60 -2.64 4.00
C VAL A 107 -4.86 -2.17 3.31
N TYR A 108 -5.08 -0.86 3.29
CA TYR A 108 -6.29 -0.24 2.75
C TYR A 108 -5.97 1.04 1.98
N ALA A 109 -6.89 1.48 1.11
CA ALA A 109 -6.72 2.73 0.38
C ALA A 109 -6.93 3.93 1.30
N ALA A 110 -5.97 4.85 1.29
CA ALA A 110 -6.08 6.13 1.96
C ALA A 110 -7.21 6.98 1.36
N SER A 111 -7.89 7.76 2.19
CA SER A 111 -8.90 8.70 1.70
C SER A 111 -8.26 9.77 0.82
N SER A 112 -8.78 9.95 -0.40
CA SER A 112 -8.30 10.98 -1.34
C SER A 112 -8.47 12.40 -0.81
N ALA A 113 -9.35 12.63 0.17
CA ALA A 113 -9.58 13.94 0.77
C ALA A 113 -8.40 14.43 1.62
N ASN A 114 -7.66 13.50 2.22
CA ASN A 114 -6.62 13.77 3.22
C ASN A 114 -5.23 13.25 2.82
N THR A 115 -5.07 12.86 1.55
CA THR A 115 -3.84 12.22 1.07
C THR A 115 -3.28 12.95 -0.13
N ASP A 116 -2.04 13.41 -0.01
CA ASP A 116 -1.33 14.06 -1.11
C ASP A 116 -1.21 13.15 -2.34
N ARG A 117 -1.22 13.79 -3.51
CA ARG A 117 -1.02 13.12 -4.79
C ARG A 117 0.46 12.88 -5.04
N LEU A 118 0.77 11.70 -5.58
CA LEU A 118 2.10 11.44 -6.13
C LEU A 118 2.30 12.22 -7.42
N VAL A 119 3.55 12.58 -7.71
CA VAL A 119 3.91 13.26 -8.95
C VAL A 119 4.82 12.37 -9.79
N ALA A 120 4.35 12.02 -10.98
CA ALA A 120 5.14 11.32 -11.99
C ALA A 120 5.74 12.32 -12.98
N ARG A 121 6.90 11.98 -13.54
CA ARG A 121 7.55 12.72 -14.62
C ARG A 121 7.59 11.86 -15.87
N SER A 122 7.09 12.38 -17.00
CA SER A 122 7.21 11.73 -18.31
C SER A 122 8.62 11.82 -18.87
N ALA A 123 8.91 11.02 -19.90
CA ALA A 123 10.19 11.05 -20.60
C ALA A 123 10.55 12.43 -21.19
N ASN A 124 9.54 13.21 -21.61
CA ASN A 124 9.73 14.58 -22.12
C ASN A 124 9.79 15.65 -21.02
N GLY A 125 9.86 15.27 -19.75
CA GLY A 125 10.04 16.19 -18.62
C GLY A 125 8.76 16.81 -18.05
N SER A 126 7.59 16.50 -18.61
CA SER A 126 6.30 16.99 -18.07
C SER A 126 5.97 16.30 -16.74
N LEU A 127 5.34 17.05 -15.82
CA LEU A 127 4.93 16.54 -14.51
C LEU A 127 3.42 16.25 -14.51
N TYR A 128 3.05 15.12 -13.93
CA TYR A 128 1.66 14.67 -13.80
C TYR A 128 1.39 14.30 -12.36
N GLY A 129 0.38 14.92 -11.76
CA GLY A 129 -0.16 14.48 -10.48
C GLY A 129 -1.01 13.22 -10.70
N LEU A 130 -0.61 12.11 -10.10
CA LEU A 130 -1.35 10.85 -10.15
C LEU A 130 -2.56 10.94 -9.21
N PRO A 131 -3.80 10.80 -9.71
CA PRO A 131 -4.97 10.70 -8.86
C PRO A 131 -4.91 9.43 -7.99
N ASN A 132 -5.36 9.56 -6.74
CA ASN A 132 -5.48 8.43 -5.82
C ASN A 132 -6.68 7.57 -6.21
N ALA A 133 -6.47 6.27 -6.30
CA ALA A 133 -7.49 5.26 -6.55
C ALA A 133 -7.74 4.41 -5.30
N TYR A 134 -8.96 3.87 -5.20
CA TYR A 134 -9.37 2.91 -4.17
C TYR A 134 -9.20 1.44 -4.62
N GLU A 135 -8.63 1.24 -5.79
CA GLU A 135 -8.31 -0.06 -6.38
C GLU A 135 -6.93 0.00 -7.01
N GLY A 136 -6.32 -1.18 -7.17
CA GLY A 136 -5.00 -1.31 -7.75
C GLY A 136 -4.24 -2.51 -7.21
N ASP A 137 -3.08 -2.74 -7.81
CA ASP A 137 -2.18 -3.80 -7.41
C ASP A 137 -1.24 -3.32 -6.31
N ILE A 138 -1.01 -4.19 -5.34
CA ILE A 138 -0.06 -3.98 -4.26
C ILE A 138 0.81 -5.21 -4.03
N SER A 139 2.01 -4.99 -3.50
CA SER A 139 2.84 -6.04 -2.92
C SER A 139 3.19 -5.67 -1.48
N ILE A 140 3.16 -6.65 -0.59
CA ILE A 140 3.50 -6.51 0.82
C ILE A 140 4.70 -7.40 1.07
N ILE A 141 5.81 -6.82 1.53
CA ILE A 141 7.10 -7.49 1.67
C ILE A 141 7.61 -7.27 3.08
N LEU A 142 7.81 -8.35 3.84
CA LEU A 142 8.44 -8.29 5.15
C LEU A 142 9.97 -8.23 5.00
N LYS A 143 10.62 -7.36 5.77
CA LYS A 143 12.07 -7.09 5.75
C LYS A 143 12.68 -7.10 7.15
#